data_AF-A0A6A3C4X4-F1
#
_entry.id   AF-A0A6A3C4X4-F1
#
_cell.length_a   1.000
_cell.length_b   1.000
_cell.length_c   1.000
_cell.angle_alpha   90.00
_cell.angle_beta   90.00
_cell.angle_gamma   90.00
#
_symmetry.space_group_name_H-M   'P 1'
#
loop_
_entity.id
_entity.type
_entity.pdbx_description
1 polymer ?
#
loop_
_entity_poly.entity_id
_entity_poly.type
_entity_poly.pdbx_seq_one_letter_code
_entity_poly.pdbx_strand_id
1 'polypeptide(L)'
;MRGSLPISRRSVFKWRQVAIGTLGSAKIMFLILGCLALTILAVANRNRTGSSSLMGWTGDVDRSYSPRGRYSIVMNTWKRYDLLKKSISHYVSCPKLDSIHIVWSEPDPPSDSLKRYLNHVVRLNSRKDQQVELVFDINKEDSLNNRFKEIKDLRTDAVFSIDDDIIFPCSSVEFAFTVWQSAPDTMVGYVPRMHWVDRKKGNGKYKYGGWWSVWWTGSYSMVLSKIAFFHKKYLKLYTDEMPASIKEYITKNRNCEDIAMSFLVANATSTPPIWVKGKIFEMGSTGISSIGGHSERRTECVNKFVGEFKRMPLVPTNMKAIDGRDSWFW
;
A
#
# COMPACT_ATOMS: atom_id res chain seq x y z
N MET A 1 46.67 82.85 -32.10
CA MET A 1 45.86 82.97 -33.33
C MET A 1 44.89 81.79 -33.40
N ARG A 2 43.60 82.08 -33.67
CA ARG A 2 42.49 81.24 -34.24
C ARG A 2 42.63 79.71 -34.11
N GLY A 3 41.75 78.94 -33.45
CA GLY A 3 40.29 78.87 -33.55
C GLY A 3 39.86 77.62 -34.35
N SER A 4 39.03 76.73 -33.76
CA SER A 4 38.03 75.77 -34.34
C SER A 4 38.09 74.31 -33.80
N LEU A 5 37.01 73.88 -33.12
CA LEU A 5 36.51 72.49 -32.93
C LEU A 5 35.39 72.23 -33.98
N PRO A 6 34.68 71.07 -34.01
CA PRO A 6 35.10 69.66 -34.09
C PRO A 6 34.26 68.89 -35.16
N ILE A 7 34.47 67.59 -35.40
CA ILE A 7 33.38 66.62 -35.71
C ILE A 7 33.87 65.20 -35.40
N SER A 8 32.97 64.45 -34.76
CA SER A 8 33.20 63.24 -33.98
C SER A 8 33.37 61.94 -34.78
N ARG A 9 34.30 61.09 -34.35
CA ARG A 9 34.39 59.66 -34.69
C ARG A 9 33.33 58.81 -33.96
N ARG A 10 32.05 59.20 -34.00
CA ARG A 10 30.96 58.52 -33.24
C ARG A 10 29.78 58.02 -34.07
N SER A 11 29.92 57.86 -35.38
CA SER A 11 28.81 57.48 -36.27
C SER A 11 28.96 56.12 -36.98
N VAL A 12 30.12 55.46 -36.96
CA VAL A 12 30.33 54.22 -37.74
C VAL A 12 30.16 52.92 -36.93
N PHE A 13 30.16 52.97 -35.59
CA PHE A 13 30.01 51.76 -34.75
C PHE A 13 28.59 51.47 -34.26
N LYS A 14 27.60 52.34 -34.50
CA LYS A 14 26.22 52.17 -33.99
C LYS A 14 25.29 51.35 -34.88
N TRP A 15 25.67 51.03 -36.11
CA TRP A 15 24.77 50.31 -37.05
C TRP A 15 24.96 48.80 -37.07
N ARG A 16 26.03 48.25 -36.49
CA ARG A 16 26.23 46.79 -36.38
C ARG A 16 25.65 46.15 -35.12
N GLN A 17 25.39 46.90 -34.06
CA GLN A 17 24.80 46.33 -32.83
C GLN A 17 23.26 46.33 -32.81
N VAL A 18 22.59 47.20 -33.57
CA VAL A 18 21.11 47.22 -33.61
C VAL A 18 20.55 46.04 -34.41
N ALA A 19 21.26 45.57 -35.45
CA ALA A 19 20.83 44.42 -36.24
C ALA A 19 20.95 43.06 -35.50
N ILE A 20 21.77 42.99 -34.44
CA ILE A 20 21.95 41.76 -33.65
C ILE A 20 20.91 41.68 -32.51
N GLY A 21 20.42 42.83 -32.01
CA GLY A 21 19.38 42.87 -30.98
C GLY A 21 17.97 42.47 -31.47
N THR A 22 17.63 42.75 -32.72
CA THR A 22 16.30 42.48 -33.27
C THR A 22 16.15 41.04 -33.78
N LEU A 23 17.22 40.42 -34.31
CA LEU A 23 17.19 39.02 -34.76
C LEU A 23 17.19 38.00 -33.61
N GLY A 24 17.82 38.32 -32.48
CA GLY A 24 17.80 37.46 -31.28
C GLY A 24 16.42 37.42 -30.61
N SER A 25 15.73 38.58 -30.57
CA SER A 25 14.39 38.71 -30.00
C SER A 25 13.34 37.90 -30.77
N ALA A 26 13.37 37.93 -32.11
CA ALA A 26 12.44 37.16 -32.93
C ALA A 26 12.62 35.65 -32.75
N LYS A 27 13.87 35.15 -32.72
CA LYS A 27 14.15 33.71 -32.51
C LYS A 27 13.67 33.22 -31.14
N ILE A 28 13.85 34.03 -30.10
CA ILE A 28 13.36 33.72 -28.75
C ILE A 28 11.82 33.72 -28.73
N MET A 29 11.18 34.67 -29.42
CA MET A 29 9.73 34.74 -29.52
C MET A 29 9.14 33.52 -30.25
N PHE A 30 9.77 33.07 -31.34
CA PHE A 30 9.37 31.85 -32.04
C PHE A 30 9.58 30.58 -31.21
N LEU A 31 10.65 30.51 -30.39
CA LEU A 31 10.86 29.40 -29.45
C LEU A 31 9.79 29.36 -28.36
N ILE A 32 9.42 30.51 -27.78
CA ILE A 32 8.36 30.60 -26.76
C ILE A 32 7.00 30.22 -27.35
N LEU A 33 6.68 30.70 -28.55
CA LEU A 33 5.45 30.33 -29.27
C LEU A 33 5.43 28.83 -29.62
N GLY A 34 6.57 28.25 -30.00
CA GLY A 34 6.71 26.82 -30.25
C GLY A 34 6.49 25.99 -28.97
N CYS A 35 7.05 26.41 -27.84
CA CYS A 35 6.83 25.76 -26.54
C CYS A 35 5.36 25.86 -26.10
N LEU A 36 4.70 27.00 -26.31
CA LEU A 36 3.28 27.18 -26.01
C LEU A 36 2.38 26.34 -26.93
N ALA A 37 2.72 26.22 -28.21
CA ALA A 37 2.00 25.34 -29.14
C ALA A 37 2.15 23.87 -28.76
N LEU A 38 3.34 23.44 -28.34
CA LEU A 38 3.60 22.07 -27.88
C LEU A 38 2.86 21.75 -26.57
N THR A 39 2.76 22.68 -25.63
CA THR A 39 1.97 22.47 -24.40
C THR A 39 0.47 22.44 -24.69
N ILE A 40 -0.03 23.29 -25.58
CA ILE A 40 -1.43 23.24 -26.04
C ILE A 40 -1.73 21.93 -26.75
N LEU A 41 -0.83 21.44 -27.62
CA LEU A 41 -0.97 20.14 -28.29
C LEU A 41 -0.91 18.98 -27.29
N ALA A 42 -0.05 19.04 -26.28
CA ALA A 42 0.01 18.02 -25.23
C ALA A 42 -1.28 17.99 -24.39
N VAL A 43 -1.84 19.15 -24.04
CA VAL A 43 -3.12 19.25 -23.32
C VAL A 43 -4.30 18.81 -24.20
N ALA A 44 -4.31 19.17 -25.48
CA ALA A 44 -5.34 18.75 -26.44
C ALA A 44 -5.29 17.25 -26.73
N ASN A 45 -4.10 16.64 -26.80
CA ASN A 45 -3.95 15.19 -26.93
C ASN A 45 -4.25 14.43 -25.63
N ARG A 46 -4.03 15.05 -24.46
CA ARG A 46 -4.43 14.45 -23.18
C ARG A 46 -5.96 14.31 -23.06
N ASN A 47 -6.72 15.15 -23.77
CA ASN A 47 -8.18 15.05 -23.89
C ASN A 47 -8.65 14.16 -25.05
N ARG A 48 -7.74 13.62 -25.87
CA ARG A 48 -8.08 12.77 -27.04
C ARG A 48 -7.63 11.31 -26.94
N THR A 49 -6.87 10.93 -25.92
CA THR A 49 -6.65 9.51 -25.57
C THR A 49 -7.64 9.08 -24.51
N GLY A 50 -8.93 9.14 -24.86
CA GLY A 50 -9.97 8.37 -24.20
C GLY A 50 -10.04 6.99 -24.85
N SER A 51 -9.88 5.96 -24.03
CA SER A 51 -10.21 4.56 -24.31
C SER A 51 -9.23 3.75 -25.18
N SER A 52 -8.39 2.98 -24.48
CA SER A 52 -8.23 1.56 -24.78
C SER A 52 -8.02 0.79 -23.46
N SER A 53 -9.03 0.83 -22.58
CA SER A 53 -9.15 -0.13 -21.48
C SER A 53 -10.08 -1.26 -21.93
N LEU A 54 -9.49 -2.36 -22.37
CA LEU A 54 -10.20 -3.60 -22.68
C LEU A 54 -10.48 -4.33 -21.36
N MET A 55 -11.40 -3.79 -20.56
CA MET A 55 -12.24 -4.50 -19.58
C MET A 55 -13.25 -3.48 -19.01
N GLY A 56 -14.42 -3.40 -19.66
CA GLY A 56 -15.51 -2.54 -19.22
C GLY A 56 -16.18 -3.13 -17.98
N TRP A 57 -15.97 -2.51 -16.83
CA TRP A 57 -16.87 -2.60 -15.69
C TRP A 57 -17.72 -1.32 -15.66
N THR A 58 -18.91 -1.38 -16.23
CA THR A 58 -19.99 -0.44 -15.96
C THR A 58 -21.00 -1.17 -15.09
N GLY A 59 -20.65 -1.36 -13.82
CA GLY A 59 -21.64 -1.64 -12.78
C GLY A 59 -22.01 -0.31 -12.15
N ASP A 60 -23.31 0.02 -12.14
CA ASP A 60 -23.87 1.10 -11.36
C ASP A 60 -23.36 1.00 -9.92
N VAL A 61 -22.42 1.88 -9.56
CA VAL A 61 -22.00 2.05 -8.17
C VAL A 61 -23.07 2.90 -7.54
N ASP A 62 -24.04 2.22 -6.92
CA ASP A 62 -25.00 2.84 -6.03
C ASP A 62 -24.24 3.70 -5.01
N ARG A 63 -24.41 5.02 -5.14
CA ARG A 63 -23.67 6.05 -4.40
C ARG A 63 -24.31 6.23 -3.03
N SER A 64 -24.49 5.15 -2.29
CA SER A 64 -24.85 5.20 -0.87
C SER A 64 -23.61 5.54 -0.05
N TYR A 65 -23.42 6.83 0.17
CA TYR A 65 -22.26 7.43 0.83
C TYR A 65 -22.38 7.29 2.37
N SER A 66 -21.48 6.48 2.96
CA SER A 66 -21.06 6.38 4.39
C SER A 66 -21.54 5.14 5.17
N PRO A 67 -20.58 4.33 5.66
CA PRO A 67 -19.97 4.61 6.96
C PRO A 67 -18.45 4.77 6.84
N ARG A 68 -17.98 5.91 6.33
CA ARG A 68 -16.54 6.21 6.17
C ARG A 68 -15.74 6.27 7.48
N GLY A 69 -16.32 5.91 8.62
CA GLY A 69 -15.75 6.16 9.95
C GLY A 69 -15.33 4.93 10.74
N ARG A 70 -15.50 3.69 10.23
CA ARG A 70 -15.21 2.45 10.98
C ARG A 70 -14.35 1.48 10.16
N TYR A 71 -13.73 0.52 10.84
CA TYR A 71 -12.92 -0.54 10.21
C TYR A 71 -13.20 -1.89 10.85
N SER A 72 -12.94 -2.97 10.11
CA SER A 72 -13.00 -4.34 10.62
C SER A 72 -11.60 -4.93 10.71
N ILE A 73 -11.36 -5.78 11.69
CA ILE A 73 -10.10 -6.49 11.86
C ILE A 73 -10.22 -7.88 11.26
N VAL A 74 -9.19 -8.32 10.54
CA VAL A 74 -9.01 -9.72 10.13
C VAL A 74 -7.74 -10.24 10.79
N MET A 75 -7.89 -11.23 11.67
CA MET A 75 -6.82 -11.76 12.51
C MET A 75 -6.66 -13.27 12.33
N ASN A 76 -5.46 -13.67 11.91
CA ASN A 76 -5.09 -15.08 11.82
C ASN A 76 -4.70 -15.62 13.17
N THR A 77 -5.13 -16.84 13.48
CA THR A 77 -4.65 -17.55 14.67
C THR A 77 -4.41 -19.02 14.39
N TRP A 78 -3.41 -19.58 15.07
CA TRP A 78 -3.10 -21.00 15.04
C TRP A 78 -2.43 -21.44 16.34
N LYS A 79 -3.14 -22.20 17.18
CA LYS A 79 -2.66 -22.79 18.43
C LYS A 79 -2.00 -21.80 19.39
N ARG A 80 -2.44 -20.53 19.35
CA ARG A 80 -1.90 -19.40 20.12
C ARG A 80 -3.01 -18.68 20.90
N TYR A 81 -3.89 -19.47 21.51
CA TYR A 81 -5.12 -18.96 22.13
C TYR A 81 -4.89 -17.89 23.19
N ASP A 82 -3.78 -17.94 23.94
CA ASP A 82 -3.49 -16.92 24.95
C ASP A 82 -3.05 -15.58 24.34
N LEU A 83 -2.37 -15.62 23.18
CA LEU A 83 -2.07 -14.40 22.41
C LEU A 83 -3.34 -13.85 21.78
N LEU A 84 -4.18 -14.72 21.19
CA LEU A 84 -5.50 -14.34 20.66
C LEU A 84 -6.35 -13.65 21.74
N LYS A 85 -6.47 -14.22 22.94
CA LYS A 85 -7.22 -13.61 24.06
C LYS A 85 -6.70 -12.21 24.40
N LYS A 86 -5.38 -12.03 24.48
CA LYS A 86 -4.74 -10.73 24.76
C LYS A 86 -5.04 -9.73 23.64
N SER A 87 -4.87 -10.15 22.39
CA SER A 87 -5.09 -9.33 21.20
C SER A 87 -6.56 -8.89 21.11
N ILE A 88 -7.53 -9.80 21.27
CA ILE A 88 -8.96 -9.45 21.28
C ILE A 88 -9.27 -8.50 22.43
N SER A 89 -8.79 -8.77 23.65
CA SER A 89 -9.00 -7.90 24.82
C SER A 89 -8.52 -6.46 24.61
N HIS A 90 -7.40 -6.29 23.90
CA HIS A 90 -6.87 -4.99 23.50
C HIS A 90 -7.70 -4.34 22.40
N TYR A 91 -7.88 -4.99 21.25
CA TYR A 91 -8.44 -4.35 20.07
C TYR A 91 -9.92 -3.99 20.20
N VAL A 92 -10.72 -4.74 20.98
CA VAL A 92 -12.13 -4.40 21.22
C VAL A 92 -12.31 -3.03 21.90
N SER A 93 -11.27 -2.53 22.59
CA SER A 93 -11.27 -1.21 23.22
C SER A 93 -10.93 -0.07 22.26
N CYS A 94 -10.43 -0.38 21.06
CA CYS A 94 -10.03 0.62 20.09
C CYS A 94 -11.25 1.34 19.49
N PRO A 95 -11.17 2.68 19.29
CA PRO A 95 -12.23 3.43 18.63
C PRO A 95 -12.46 2.95 17.20
N LYS A 96 -13.69 3.15 16.70
CA LYS A 96 -14.06 2.94 15.30
C LYS A 96 -14.00 1.48 14.83
N LEU A 97 -13.70 0.54 15.72
CA LEU A 97 -13.74 -0.88 15.40
C LEU A 97 -15.18 -1.35 15.24
N ASP A 98 -15.47 -1.99 14.11
CA ASP A 98 -16.79 -2.52 13.77
C ASP A 98 -16.96 -4.00 14.07
N SER A 99 -16.03 -4.81 13.56
CA SER A 99 -16.03 -6.26 13.75
C SER A 99 -14.61 -6.79 13.82
N ILE A 100 -14.43 -7.93 14.47
CA ILE A 100 -13.23 -8.74 14.42
C ILE A 100 -13.57 -10.09 13.82
N HIS A 101 -12.89 -10.42 12.74
CA HIS A 101 -12.94 -11.69 12.03
C HIS A 101 -11.71 -12.51 12.41
N ILE A 102 -11.94 -13.58 13.19
CA ILE A 102 -10.90 -14.55 13.56
C ILE A 102 -10.84 -15.59 12.44
N VAL A 103 -9.75 -15.55 11.68
CA VAL A 103 -9.47 -16.52 10.63
C VAL A 103 -9.00 -17.81 11.30
N TRP A 104 -9.92 -18.75 11.43
CA TRP A 104 -9.69 -20.02 12.10
C TRP A 104 -9.33 -21.09 11.07
N SER A 105 -8.10 -21.58 11.13
CA SER A 105 -7.61 -22.59 10.17
C SER A 105 -7.29 -23.94 10.82
N GLU A 106 -7.54 -24.10 12.13
CA GLU A 106 -7.26 -25.35 12.84
C GLU A 106 -8.26 -26.46 12.46
N PRO A 107 -7.85 -27.74 12.50
CA PRO A 107 -8.73 -28.86 12.17
C PRO A 107 -9.99 -28.94 13.04
N ASP A 108 -9.82 -28.68 14.34
CA ASP A 108 -10.91 -28.68 15.31
C ASP A 108 -11.54 -27.29 15.39
N PRO A 109 -12.88 -27.19 15.53
CA PRO A 109 -13.53 -25.91 15.73
C PRO A 109 -13.12 -25.26 17.06
N PRO A 110 -13.24 -23.93 17.19
CA PRO A 110 -12.92 -23.25 18.44
C PRO A 110 -13.80 -23.79 19.57
N SER A 111 -13.18 -24.11 20.70
CA SER A 111 -13.87 -24.67 21.87
C SER A 111 -14.91 -23.70 22.42
N ASP A 112 -15.97 -24.24 23.03
CA ASP A 112 -17.02 -23.41 23.63
C ASP A 112 -16.51 -22.55 24.79
N SER A 113 -15.50 -23.03 25.53
CA SER A 113 -14.84 -22.23 26.56
C SER A 113 -14.13 -21.02 25.97
N LEU A 114 -13.40 -21.18 24.86
CA LEU A 114 -12.74 -20.09 24.16
C LEU A 114 -13.77 -19.09 23.60
N LYS A 115 -14.81 -19.57 22.91
CA LYS A 115 -15.89 -18.72 22.39
C LYS A 115 -16.57 -17.92 23.50
N ARG A 116 -16.92 -18.56 24.62
CA ARG A 116 -17.55 -17.87 25.76
C ARG A 116 -16.63 -16.81 26.35
N TYR A 117 -15.35 -17.13 26.53
CA TYR A 117 -14.37 -16.18 27.04
C TYR A 117 -14.25 -14.95 26.13
N LEU A 118 -14.05 -15.15 24.82
CA LEU A 118 -13.88 -14.04 23.89
C LEU A 118 -15.14 -13.18 23.77
N ASN A 119 -16.33 -13.78 23.72
CA ASN A 119 -17.59 -13.04 23.74
C ASN A 119 -17.78 -12.24 25.05
N HIS A 120 -17.37 -12.80 26.18
CA HIS A 120 -17.41 -12.09 27.46
C HIS A 120 -16.47 -10.88 27.46
N VAL A 121 -15.23 -11.05 26.96
CA VAL A 121 -14.26 -9.95 26.81
C VAL A 121 -14.78 -8.86 25.88
N VAL A 122 -15.38 -9.21 24.74
CA VAL A 122 -16.01 -8.24 23.83
C VAL A 122 -17.07 -7.42 24.57
N ARG A 123 -17.96 -8.06 25.34
CA ARG A 123 -19.01 -7.35 26.10
C ARG A 123 -18.46 -6.42 27.18
N LEU A 124 -17.39 -6.83 27.88
CA LEU A 124 -16.80 -6.06 28.97
C LEU A 124 -15.98 -4.86 28.49
N ASN A 125 -15.18 -5.07 27.44
CA ASN A 125 -14.16 -4.11 27.03
C ASN A 125 -14.59 -3.24 25.85
N SER A 126 -15.71 -3.55 25.19
CA SER A 126 -16.26 -2.67 24.15
C SER A 126 -16.68 -1.33 24.75
N ARG A 127 -16.49 -0.26 23.97
CA ARG A 127 -16.93 1.08 24.36
C ARG A 127 -18.47 1.13 24.38
N LYS A 128 -19.04 1.97 25.27
CA LYS A 128 -20.50 2.06 25.48
C LYS A 128 -21.29 2.41 24.21
N ASP A 129 -20.66 3.16 23.30
CA ASP A 129 -21.20 3.61 22.02
C ASP A 129 -20.80 2.70 20.84
N GLN A 130 -20.16 1.56 21.11
CA GLN A 130 -19.61 0.67 20.09
C GLN A 130 -20.05 -0.77 20.33
N GLN A 131 -20.84 -1.30 19.39
CA GLN A 131 -21.10 -2.73 19.32
C GLN A 131 -20.09 -3.38 18.38
N VAL A 132 -19.11 -4.11 18.95
CA VAL A 132 -18.14 -4.88 18.17
C VAL A 132 -18.68 -6.29 17.93
N GLU A 133 -18.77 -6.68 16.67
CA GLU A 133 -19.11 -8.06 16.31
C GLU A 133 -17.85 -8.94 16.32
N LEU A 134 -17.95 -10.16 16.85
CA LEU A 134 -16.88 -11.14 16.83
C LEU A 134 -17.31 -12.36 16.01
N VAL A 135 -16.60 -12.61 14.91
CA VAL A 135 -16.92 -13.68 13.95
C VAL A 135 -15.76 -14.66 13.87
N PHE A 136 -16.06 -15.95 13.81
CA PHE A 136 -15.09 -17.00 13.52
C PHE A 136 -15.25 -17.46 12.07
N ASP A 137 -14.28 -17.14 11.24
CA ASP A 137 -14.25 -17.58 9.85
C ASP A 137 -13.58 -18.96 9.81
N ILE A 138 -14.39 -20.01 9.89
CA ILE A 138 -13.91 -21.41 9.95
C ILE A 138 -13.47 -21.87 8.56
N ASN A 139 -12.21 -22.27 8.44
CA ASN A 139 -11.61 -22.79 7.22
C ASN A 139 -11.26 -24.26 7.39
N LYS A 140 -11.49 -25.05 6.33
CA LYS A 140 -11.18 -26.49 6.32
C LYS A 140 -9.70 -26.73 6.06
N GLU A 141 -9.10 -25.94 5.19
CA GLU A 141 -7.68 -26.02 4.86
C GLU A 141 -6.82 -25.18 5.79
N ASP A 142 -5.63 -25.70 6.11
CA ASP A 142 -4.57 -24.94 6.77
C ASP A 142 -3.74 -24.19 5.70
N SER A 143 -4.19 -22.98 5.37
CA SER A 143 -3.57 -22.14 4.34
C SER A 143 -3.44 -20.68 4.80
N LEU A 144 -2.29 -20.06 4.54
CA LEU A 144 -2.09 -18.63 4.79
C LEU A 144 -3.02 -17.75 3.94
N ASN A 145 -3.53 -18.28 2.81
CA ASN A 145 -4.49 -17.59 1.95
C ASN A 145 -5.84 -17.31 2.65
N ASN A 146 -6.18 -18.07 3.69
CA ASN A 146 -7.49 -17.98 4.36
C ASN A 146 -7.82 -16.57 4.84
N ARG A 147 -6.78 -15.77 5.19
CA ARG A 147 -6.94 -14.38 5.63
C ARG A 147 -7.44 -13.42 4.58
N PHE A 148 -7.40 -13.83 3.32
CA PHE A 148 -7.78 -13.01 2.17
C PHE A 148 -9.01 -13.55 1.44
N LYS A 149 -9.66 -14.58 1.99
CA LYS A 149 -10.95 -15.02 1.48
C LYS A 149 -11.97 -13.89 1.61
N GLU A 150 -12.89 -13.83 0.64
CA GLU A 150 -13.98 -12.88 0.66
C GLU A 150 -14.83 -13.09 1.91
N ILE A 151 -14.99 -12.01 2.68
CA ILE A 151 -15.91 -11.95 3.81
C ILE A 151 -17.20 -11.32 3.28
N LYS A 152 -18.24 -12.14 3.15
CA LYS A 152 -19.56 -11.68 2.69
C LYS A 152 -20.15 -10.70 3.70
N ASP A 153 -20.86 -9.70 3.19
CA ASP A 153 -21.59 -8.71 3.98
C ASP A 153 -20.73 -7.89 4.96
N LEU A 154 -19.42 -7.76 4.70
CA LEU A 154 -18.55 -6.91 5.49
C LEU A 154 -18.97 -5.43 5.39
N ARG A 155 -19.47 -4.89 6.51
CA ARG A 155 -20.04 -3.54 6.62
C ARG A 155 -19.04 -2.42 6.35
N THR A 156 -17.78 -2.63 6.72
CA THR A 156 -16.73 -1.61 6.60
C THR A 156 -15.95 -1.77 5.31
N ASP A 157 -15.53 -0.64 4.72
CA ASP A 157 -14.66 -0.67 3.53
C ASP A 157 -13.20 -0.92 3.91
N ALA A 158 -12.80 -0.50 5.11
CA ALA A 158 -11.45 -0.65 5.62
C ALA A 158 -11.27 -1.96 6.38
N VAL A 159 -10.32 -2.76 5.92
CA VAL A 159 -9.89 -3.99 6.60
C VAL A 159 -8.52 -3.73 7.22
N PHE A 160 -8.40 -3.85 8.54
CA PHE A 160 -7.14 -3.91 9.24
C PHE A 160 -6.72 -5.37 9.42
N SER A 161 -5.73 -5.81 8.66
CA SER A 161 -5.19 -7.15 8.83
C SER A 161 -4.02 -7.14 9.81
N ILE A 162 -4.07 -8.07 10.76
CA ILE A 162 -3.09 -8.17 11.83
C ILE A 162 -2.82 -9.61 12.25
N ASP A 163 -1.59 -9.93 12.62
CA ASP A 163 -1.23 -11.24 13.16
C ASP A 163 -1.55 -11.31 14.68
N ASP A 164 -1.87 -12.50 15.20
CA ASP A 164 -2.31 -12.69 16.59
C ASP A 164 -1.22 -12.46 17.66
N ASP A 165 0.05 -12.39 17.24
CA ASP A 165 1.21 -12.17 18.10
C ASP A 165 1.68 -10.72 18.16
N ILE A 166 0.88 -9.78 17.66
CA ILE A 166 1.21 -8.35 17.60
C ILE A 166 0.16 -7.52 18.32
N ILE A 167 0.60 -6.74 19.32
CA ILE A 167 -0.22 -5.68 19.91
C ILE A 167 0.28 -4.34 19.40
N PHE A 168 -0.62 -3.61 18.76
CA PHE A 168 -0.38 -2.29 18.22
C PHE A 168 -1.29 -1.27 18.93
N PRO A 169 -0.77 -0.19 19.54
CA PRO A 169 -1.57 0.76 20.30
C PRO A 169 -2.76 1.31 19.48
N CYS A 170 -3.92 1.50 20.11
CA CYS A 170 -5.11 1.97 19.40
C CYS A 170 -4.88 3.33 18.70
N SER A 171 -4.12 4.24 19.32
CA SER A 171 -3.74 5.52 18.71
C SER A 171 -2.99 5.34 17.38
N SER A 172 -2.12 4.33 17.31
CA SER A 172 -1.40 4.00 16.09
C SER A 172 -2.30 3.30 15.06
N VAL A 173 -3.24 2.44 15.49
CA VAL A 173 -4.25 1.87 14.59
C VAL A 173 -5.12 2.99 13.98
N GLU A 174 -5.58 3.94 14.79
CA GLU A 174 -6.36 5.11 14.34
C GLU A 174 -5.57 6.02 13.41
N PHE A 175 -4.27 6.21 13.65
CA PHE A 175 -3.41 6.99 12.76
C PHE A 175 -3.30 6.32 11.39
N ALA A 176 -2.99 5.02 11.32
CA ALA A 176 -2.95 4.30 10.04
C ALA A 176 -4.32 4.27 9.35
N PHE A 177 -5.42 4.14 10.10
CA PHE A 177 -6.76 4.25 9.55
C PHE A 177 -7.00 5.63 8.92
N THR A 178 -6.59 6.71 9.58
CA THR A 178 -6.70 8.08 9.06
C THR A 178 -5.87 8.27 7.79
N VAL A 179 -4.65 7.73 7.76
CA VAL A 179 -3.81 7.73 6.56
C VAL A 179 -4.48 6.94 5.42
N TRP A 180 -5.04 5.76 5.71
CA TRP A 180 -5.78 4.97 4.74
C TRP A 180 -7.01 5.71 4.20
N GLN A 181 -7.77 6.42 5.04
CA GLN A 181 -8.91 7.22 4.59
C GLN A 181 -8.52 8.31 3.55
N SER A 182 -7.28 8.79 3.57
CA SER A 182 -6.77 9.75 2.57
C SER A 182 -6.37 9.11 1.24
N ALA A 183 -6.17 7.78 1.22
CA ALA A 183 -5.77 7.00 0.05
C ALA A 183 -6.41 5.59 0.08
N PRO A 184 -7.75 5.47 0.03
CA PRO A 184 -8.44 4.21 0.36
C PRO A 184 -8.14 3.06 -0.62
N ASP A 185 -7.66 3.39 -1.83
CA ASP A 185 -7.27 2.41 -2.83
C ASP A 185 -5.90 1.78 -2.57
N THR A 186 -5.07 2.31 -1.67
CA THR A 186 -3.73 1.76 -1.39
C THR A 186 -3.69 0.88 -0.14
N MET A 187 -2.61 0.10 -0.01
CA MET A 187 -2.27 -0.55 1.26
C MET A 187 -1.49 0.42 2.14
N VAL A 188 -1.91 0.56 3.39
CA VAL A 188 -1.26 1.41 4.40
C VAL A 188 -0.79 0.55 5.55
N GLY A 189 0.52 0.49 5.81
CA GLY A 189 1.04 -0.46 6.80
C GLY A 189 2.38 -0.08 7.44
N TYR A 190 2.78 -0.88 8.41
CA TYR A 190 3.93 -0.58 9.29
C TYR A 190 5.21 -1.30 8.93
N VAL A 191 5.13 -2.31 8.06
CA VAL A 191 6.26 -3.20 7.74
C VAL A 191 6.63 -3.06 6.26
N PRO A 192 7.44 -2.06 5.89
CA PRO A 192 7.84 -1.85 4.50
C PRO A 192 8.83 -2.92 4.03
N ARG A 193 8.71 -3.33 2.78
CA ARG A 193 9.61 -4.24 2.07
C ARG A 193 9.79 -3.80 0.62
N MET A 194 10.84 -4.28 -0.02
CA MET A 194 11.22 -3.81 -1.35
C MET A 194 11.50 -4.98 -2.28
N HIS A 195 11.29 -4.78 -3.58
CA HIS A 195 11.84 -5.65 -4.60
C HIS A 195 12.97 -4.93 -5.33
N TRP A 196 13.95 -5.68 -5.83
CA TRP A 196 15.08 -5.13 -6.57
C TRP A 196 15.32 -5.96 -7.82
N VAL A 197 15.79 -5.35 -8.90
CA VAL A 197 16.29 -6.09 -10.05
C VAL A 197 17.56 -6.85 -9.66
N ASP A 198 17.59 -8.16 -9.89
CA ASP A 198 18.77 -8.98 -9.67
C ASP A 198 19.76 -8.85 -10.83
N ARG A 199 20.61 -7.82 -10.76
CA ARG A 199 21.62 -7.55 -11.79
C ARG A 199 22.56 -8.74 -12.06
N LYS A 200 22.71 -9.68 -11.12
CA LYS A 200 23.57 -10.86 -11.29
C LYS A 200 22.93 -11.98 -12.11
N LYS A 201 21.59 -12.07 -12.13
CA LYS A 201 20.83 -13.14 -12.81
C LYS A 201 20.23 -12.73 -14.15
N GLY A 202 20.62 -11.55 -14.66
CA GLY A 202 20.16 -11.01 -15.94
C GLY A 202 18.87 -10.19 -15.84
N ASN A 203 18.44 -9.65 -16.99
CA ASN A 203 17.23 -8.83 -17.09
C ASN A 203 15.99 -9.65 -16.72
N GLY A 204 15.08 -9.07 -15.94
CA GLY A 204 13.79 -9.68 -15.61
C GLY A 204 13.77 -10.63 -14.40
N LYS A 205 14.88 -10.78 -13.67
CA LYS A 205 14.89 -11.43 -12.35
C LYS A 205 14.90 -10.40 -11.23
N TYR A 206 14.25 -10.75 -10.12
CA TYR A 206 14.08 -9.87 -8.97
C TYR A 206 14.56 -10.53 -7.67
N LYS A 207 14.89 -9.71 -6.67
CA LYS A 207 15.16 -10.12 -5.30
C LYS A 207 14.19 -9.46 -4.35
N TYR A 208 13.77 -10.23 -3.34
CA TYR A 208 13.07 -9.68 -2.19
C TYR A 208 14.08 -8.99 -1.25
N GLY A 209 13.73 -7.79 -0.80
CA GLY A 209 14.50 -6.97 0.12
C GLY A 209 13.81 -6.83 1.47
N GLY A 210 14.52 -7.23 2.52
CA GLY A 210 14.10 -7.08 3.91
C GLY A 210 14.22 -5.65 4.45
N TRP A 211 14.14 -5.52 5.78
CA TRP A 211 14.26 -4.26 6.50
C TRP A 211 15.55 -3.49 6.15
N TRP A 212 16.69 -4.18 6.12
CA TRP A 212 17.98 -3.54 5.82
C TRP A 212 17.98 -2.83 4.46
N SER A 213 17.34 -3.41 3.45
CA SER A 213 17.26 -2.79 2.13
C SER A 213 16.45 -1.49 2.17
N VAL A 214 15.35 -1.46 2.92
CA VAL A 214 14.54 -0.25 3.12
C VAL A 214 15.30 0.78 3.96
N TRP A 215 16.01 0.34 5.01
CA TRP A 215 16.77 1.22 5.89
C TRP A 215 17.88 1.97 5.15
N TRP A 216 18.64 1.28 4.29
CA TRP A 216 19.74 1.89 3.54
C TRP A 216 19.29 2.84 2.42
N THR A 217 18.13 2.58 1.82
CA THR A 217 17.71 3.28 0.59
C THR A 217 16.55 4.25 0.82
N GLY A 218 15.84 4.11 1.93
CA GLY A 218 14.55 4.75 2.16
C GLY A 218 13.46 4.33 1.16
N SER A 219 13.70 3.33 0.31
CA SER A 219 12.77 2.92 -0.75
C SER A 219 12.12 1.59 -0.44
N TYR A 220 10.83 1.49 -0.76
CA TYR A 220 10.02 0.29 -0.58
C TYR A 220 8.95 0.21 -1.67
N SER A 221 8.41 -0.97 -1.88
CA SER A 221 7.37 -1.23 -2.91
C SER A 221 6.24 -2.11 -2.39
N MET A 222 6.34 -2.56 -1.14
CA MET A 222 5.40 -3.45 -0.47
C MET A 222 5.25 -2.99 0.98
N VAL A 223 4.08 -3.25 1.56
CA VAL A 223 3.87 -3.26 3.01
C VAL A 223 3.27 -4.60 3.37
N LEU A 224 3.80 -5.27 4.39
CA LEU A 224 3.32 -6.59 4.75
C LEU A 224 1.94 -6.49 5.43
N SER A 225 1.02 -7.36 5.03
CA SER A 225 -0.35 -7.43 5.56
C SER A 225 -0.44 -7.85 7.02
N LYS A 226 0.68 -8.19 7.68
CA LYS A 226 0.72 -8.52 9.11
C LYS A 226 0.33 -7.36 10.03
N ILE A 227 0.42 -6.12 9.54
CA ILE A 227 -0.04 -4.90 10.24
C ILE A 227 -0.36 -3.84 9.17
N ALA A 228 -1.47 -4.00 8.46
CA ALA A 228 -1.83 -3.08 7.38
C ALA A 228 -3.34 -2.93 7.18
N PHE A 229 -3.73 -1.72 6.76
CA PHE A 229 -5.04 -1.41 6.21
C PHE A 229 -5.08 -1.61 4.70
N PHE A 230 -6.18 -2.14 4.19
CA PHE A 230 -6.52 -2.18 2.78
C PHE A 230 -8.04 -2.20 2.58
N HIS A 231 -8.50 -1.95 1.36
CA HIS A 231 -9.93 -1.94 1.03
C HIS A 231 -10.51 -3.36 0.92
N LYS A 232 -11.73 -3.61 1.45
CA LYS A 232 -12.40 -4.93 1.40
C LYS A 232 -12.51 -5.55 0.01
N LYS A 233 -12.60 -4.71 -1.02
CA LYS A 233 -12.63 -5.11 -2.44
C LYS A 233 -11.44 -6.01 -2.82
N TYR A 234 -10.30 -5.87 -2.13
CA TYR A 234 -9.13 -6.71 -2.38
C TYR A 234 -9.27 -8.12 -1.81
N LEU A 235 -10.14 -8.36 -0.82
CA LEU A 235 -10.49 -9.73 -0.38
C LEU A 235 -11.26 -10.47 -1.49
N LYS A 236 -12.25 -9.79 -2.08
CA LYS A 236 -13.00 -10.31 -3.24
C LYS A 236 -12.08 -10.57 -4.42
N LEU A 237 -11.28 -9.57 -4.80
CA LEU A 237 -10.33 -9.70 -5.91
C LEU A 237 -9.30 -10.82 -5.67
N TYR A 238 -8.83 -11.00 -4.43
CA TYR A 238 -7.94 -12.12 -4.08
C TYR A 238 -8.64 -13.48 -4.22
N THR A 239 -9.90 -13.55 -3.83
CA THR A 239 -10.69 -14.79 -3.90
C THR A 239 -10.96 -15.18 -5.34
N ASP A 240 -11.47 -14.23 -6.12
CA ASP A 240 -12.04 -14.47 -7.45
C ASP A 240 -10.99 -14.43 -8.56
N GLU A 241 -10.07 -13.46 -8.51
CA GLU A 241 -9.18 -13.13 -9.66
C GLU A 241 -7.71 -13.53 -9.44
N MET A 242 -7.28 -13.80 -8.20
CA MET A 242 -5.90 -14.25 -7.96
C MET A 242 -5.65 -15.59 -8.68
N PRO A 243 -4.61 -15.70 -9.53
CA PRO A 243 -4.28 -16.95 -10.20
C PRO A 243 -4.20 -18.13 -9.22
N ALA A 244 -4.87 -19.23 -9.55
CA ALA A 244 -4.89 -20.44 -8.71
C ALA A 244 -3.47 -20.95 -8.43
N SER A 245 -2.59 -20.87 -9.43
CA SER A 245 -1.16 -21.20 -9.35
C SER A 245 -0.39 -20.42 -8.27
N ILE A 246 -0.81 -19.19 -7.95
CA ILE A 246 -0.26 -18.37 -6.86
C ILE A 246 -0.78 -18.89 -5.51
N LYS A 247 -2.11 -19.05 -5.39
CA LYS A 247 -2.74 -19.54 -4.15
C LYS A 247 -2.22 -20.92 -3.76
N GLU A 248 -2.10 -21.84 -4.71
CA GLU A 248 -1.53 -23.18 -4.51
C GLU A 248 -0.07 -23.12 -4.05
N TYR A 249 0.73 -22.27 -4.67
CA TYR A 249 2.13 -22.12 -4.30
C TYR A 249 2.29 -21.55 -2.88
N ILE A 250 1.47 -20.58 -2.50
CA ILE A 250 1.44 -20.03 -1.13
C ILE A 250 1.05 -21.13 -0.13
N THR A 251 0.01 -21.92 -0.43
CA THR A 251 -0.41 -23.03 0.43
C THR A 251 0.72 -24.05 0.60
N LYS A 252 1.36 -24.47 -0.50
CA LYS A 252 2.44 -25.46 -0.48
C LYS A 252 3.69 -24.98 0.25
N ASN A 253 4.07 -23.71 0.06
CA ASN A 253 5.31 -23.16 0.62
C ASN A 253 5.13 -22.49 1.99
N ARG A 254 3.88 -22.31 2.44
CA ARG A 254 3.49 -21.61 3.68
C ARG A 254 4.20 -20.26 3.84
N ASN A 255 4.18 -19.44 2.79
CA ASN A 255 4.79 -18.12 2.78
C ASN A 255 4.18 -17.24 1.67
N CYS A 256 4.46 -15.95 1.73
CA CYS A 256 4.28 -14.98 0.63
C CYS A 256 2.84 -14.58 0.29
N GLU A 257 1.86 -14.88 1.13
CA GLU A 257 0.49 -14.36 0.99
C GLU A 257 0.47 -12.82 1.06
N ASP A 258 1.32 -12.23 1.92
CA ASP A 258 1.48 -10.79 2.07
C ASP A 258 2.08 -10.11 0.82
N ILE A 259 3.06 -10.76 0.19
CA ILE A 259 3.63 -10.35 -1.11
C ILE A 259 2.55 -10.46 -2.19
N ALA A 260 1.79 -11.55 -2.21
CA ALA A 260 0.74 -11.74 -3.20
C ALA A 260 -0.35 -10.66 -3.10
N MET A 261 -0.76 -10.28 -1.87
CA MET A 261 -1.69 -9.17 -1.67
C MET A 261 -1.08 -7.84 -2.16
N SER A 262 0.19 -7.56 -1.88
CA SER A 262 0.86 -6.36 -2.40
C SER A 262 0.90 -6.33 -3.94
N PHE A 263 1.16 -7.48 -4.58
CA PHE A 263 1.12 -7.63 -6.04
C PHE A 263 -0.29 -7.38 -6.59
N LEU A 264 -1.31 -7.95 -5.95
CA LEU A 264 -2.71 -7.80 -6.35
C LEU A 264 -3.13 -6.33 -6.35
N VAL A 265 -2.90 -5.64 -5.23
CA VAL A 265 -3.28 -4.22 -5.07
C VAL A 265 -2.53 -3.36 -6.07
N ALA A 266 -1.20 -3.51 -6.16
CA ALA A 266 -0.40 -2.73 -7.10
C ALA A 266 -0.78 -2.99 -8.57
N ASN A 267 -1.16 -4.23 -8.92
CA ASN A 267 -1.63 -4.55 -10.26
C ASN A 267 -2.98 -3.88 -10.56
N ALA A 268 -3.88 -3.85 -9.58
CA ALA A 268 -5.21 -3.27 -9.72
C ALA A 268 -5.20 -1.73 -9.81
N THR A 269 -4.27 -1.07 -9.11
CA THR A 269 -4.28 0.41 -8.99
C THR A 269 -3.12 1.10 -9.69
N SER A 270 -2.02 0.40 -9.96
CA SER A 270 -0.74 1.02 -10.36
C SER A 270 -0.22 2.07 -9.37
N THR A 271 -0.60 1.97 -8.09
CA THR A 271 -0.16 2.88 -7.02
C THR A 271 0.77 2.19 -6.03
N PRO A 272 1.77 2.89 -5.46
CA PRO A 272 2.60 2.34 -4.41
C PRO A 272 1.86 2.29 -3.05
N PRO A 273 2.30 1.44 -2.11
CA PRO A 273 1.78 1.42 -0.75
C PRO A 273 2.29 2.60 0.09
N ILE A 274 1.64 2.88 1.22
CA ILE A 274 2.05 3.90 2.18
C ILE A 274 2.64 3.27 3.43
N TRP A 275 3.88 3.65 3.77
CA TRP A 275 4.53 3.28 5.01
C TRP A 275 4.16 4.24 6.13
N VAL A 276 3.68 3.71 7.25
CA VAL A 276 3.40 4.47 8.46
C VAL A 276 4.49 4.25 9.51
N LYS A 277 4.98 5.33 10.13
CA LYS A 277 5.89 5.25 11.28
C LYS A 277 5.14 4.71 12.50
N GLY A 278 5.69 3.69 13.15
CA GLY A 278 5.17 3.18 14.42
C GLY A 278 6.17 2.27 15.12
N LYS A 279 5.95 2.04 16.42
CA LYS A 279 6.72 1.08 17.21
C LYS A 279 5.98 -0.26 17.21
N ILE A 280 6.59 -1.27 16.62
CA ILE A 280 6.03 -2.61 16.54
C ILE A 280 6.50 -3.40 17.76
N PHE A 281 5.56 -3.97 18.51
CA PHE A 281 5.83 -4.88 19.62
C PHE A 281 5.29 -6.27 19.26
N GLU A 282 6.20 -7.22 19.06
CA GLU A 282 5.86 -8.62 18.84
C GLU A 282 5.92 -9.37 20.18
N MET A 283 4.84 -10.07 20.53
CA MET A 283 4.76 -10.87 21.76
C MET A 283 5.24 -12.31 21.54
N GLY A 284 5.32 -12.76 20.29
CA GLY A 284 5.79 -14.10 19.92
C GLY A 284 7.31 -14.15 19.77
N SER A 285 7.94 -15.23 20.23
CA SER A 285 9.39 -15.43 20.13
C SER A 285 9.83 -16.25 18.90
N THR A 286 8.92 -17.01 18.28
CA THR A 286 9.21 -17.90 17.15
C THR A 286 8.05 -17.92 16.15
N GLY A 287 8.35 -17.75 14.85
CA GLY A 287 7.36 -17.76 13.77
C GLY A 287 7.96 -18.24 12.44
N ILE A 288 7.14 -18.26 11.38
CA ILE A 288 7.54 -18.73 10.04
C ILE A 288 8.75 -17.92 9.50
N SER A 289 8.86 -16.65 9.89
CA SER A 289 9.98 -15.77 9.54
C SER A 289 11.32 -16.15 10.18
N SER A 290 11.30 -16.94 11.26
CA SER A 290 12.50 -17.41 11.97
C SER A 290 13.14 -18.64 11.32
N ILE A 291 12.48 -19.26 10.33
CA ILE A 291 12.98 -20.46 9.63
C ILE A 291 14.08 -20.05 8.64
N GLY A 292 15.19 -20.79 8.61
CA GLY A 292 16.28 -20.56 7.65
C GLY A 292 15.80 -20.59 6.19
N GLY A 293 16.34 -19.69 5.35
CA GLY A 293 15.95 -19.59 3.95
C GLY A 293 14.68 -18.75 3.69
N HIS A 294 14.13 -18.08 4.71
CA HIS A 294 12.86 -17.35 4.56
C HIS A 294 12.92 -16.24 3.49
N SER A 295 14.04 -15.51 3.39
CA SER A 295 14.21 -14.42 2.41
C SER A 295 14.41 -14.94 0.98
N GLU A 296 15.07 -16.10 0.85
CA GLU A 296 15.30 -16.81 -0.40
C GLU A 296 13.96 -17.31 -0.95
N ARG A 297 13.14 -17.96 -0.12
CA ARG A 297 11.78 -18.37 -0.49
C ARG A 297 10.92 -17.17 -0.90
N ARG A 298 11.00 -16.04 -0.20
CA ARG A 298 10.31 -14.81 -0.61
C ARG A 298 10.81 -14.26 -1.95
N THR A 299 12.09 -14.41 -2.24
CA THR A 299 12.64 -14.08 -3.57
C THR A 299 12.06 -14.98 -4.66
N GLU A 300 11.91 -16.28 -4.40
CA GLU A 300 11.25 -17.21 -5.32
C GLU A 300 9.80 -16.82 -5.57
N CYS A 301 9.06 -16.45 -4.51
CA CYS A 301 7.69 -15.94 -4.61
C CYS A 301 7.59 -14.73 -5.54
N VAL A 302 8.43 -13.70 -5.33
CA VAL A 302 8.44 -12.50 -6.18
C VAL A 302 8.62 -12.87 -7.66
N ASN A 303 9.58 -13.74 -7.97
CA ASN A 303 9.83 -14.14 -9.36
C ASN A 303 8.71 -15.00 -9.94
N LYS A 304 8.11 -15.89 -9.14
CA LYS A 304 6.94 -16.66 -9.58
C LYS A 304 5.78 -15.73 -9.90
N PHE A 305 5.45 -14.81 -8.99
CA PHE A 305 4.32 -13.91 -9.16
C PHE A 305 4.52 -12.98 -10.36
N VAL A 306 5.74 -12.49 -10.61
CA VAL A 306 6.05 -11.75 -11.85
C VAL A 306 5.75 -12.57 -13.10
N GLY A 307 6.06 -13.87 -13.09
CA GLY A 307 5.76 -14.77 -14.20
C GLY A 307 4.25 -14.91 -14.44
N GLU A 308 3.48 -15.10 -13.37
CA GLU A 308 2.01 -15.26 -13.42
C GLU A 308 1.31 -13.94 -13.85
N PHE A 309 1.74 -12.81 -13.29
CA PHE A 309 1.24 -11.47 -13.66
C PHE A 309 1.80 -10.95 -15.00
N LYS A 310 2.77 -11.66 -15.61
CA LYS A 310 3.46 -11.32 -16.86
C LYS A 310 4.22 -9.98 -16.85
N ARG A 311 4.35 -9.35 -15.68
CA ARG A 311 5.07 -8.08 -15.45
C ARG A 311 5.38 -7.92 -13.96
N MET A 312 6.20 -6.93 -13.62
CA MET A 312 6.34 -6.47 -12.24
C MET A 312 5.27 -5.40 -11.95
N PRO A 313 4.22 -5.69 -11.15
CA PRO A 313 3.21 -4.69 -10.82
C PRO A 313 3.63 -3.76 -9.68
N LEU A 314 4.57 -4.17 -8.83
CA LEU A 314 4.96 -3.40 -7.64
C LEU A 314 5.59 -2.06 -8.02
N VAL A 315 5.10 -0.98 -7.40
CA VAL A 315 5.57 0.39 -7.64
C VAL A 315 6.43 0.85 -6.46
N PRO A 316 7.71 1.20 -6.67
CA PRO A 316 8.55 1.78 -5.62
C PRO A 316 8.07 3.17 -5.16
N THR A 317 8.37 3.50 -3.92
CA THR A 317 8.12 4.81 -3.32
C THR A 317 9.08 5.06 -2.15
N ASN A 318 9.11 6.30 -1.67
CA ASN A 318 9.85 6.75 -0.49
C ASN A 318 8.94 7.47 0.51
N MET A 319 7.62 7.45 0.28
CA MET A 319 6.64 8.15 1.11
C MET A 319 6.59 7.52 2.51
N LYS A 320 6.57 8.35 3.55
CA LYS A 320 6.41 7.88 4.93
C LYS A 320 5.46 8.80 5.68
N ALA A 321 4.34 8.25 6.12
CA ALA A 321 3.41 8.94 6.99
C ALA A 321 3.93 8.92 8.43
N ILE A 322 3.91 10.08 9.07
CA ILE A 322 4.35 10.30 10.45
C ILE A 322 3.26 11.08 11.18
N ASP A 323 2.93 10.68 12.40
CA ASP A 323 1.97 11.41 13.22
C ASP A 323 2.62 12.73 13.69
N GLY A 324 2.02 13.84 13.26
CA GLY A 324 2.49 15.18 13.61
C GLY A 324 2.46 15.45 15.11
N ARG A 325 1.56 14.79 15.85
CA ARG A 325 1.47 14.93 17.32
C ARG A 325 2.73 14.45 18.04
N ASP A 326 3.46 13.52 17.43
CA ASP A 326 4.66 12.89 18.00
C ASP A 326 5.97 13.39 17.34
N SER A 327 5.89 14.40 16.47
CA SER A 327 7.00 14.75 15.55
C SER A 327 7.31 16.24 15.46
N TRP A 328 7.08 16.98 16.54
CA TRP A 328 7.21 18.45 16.63
C TRP A 328 8.62 19.03 16.53
N PHE A 329 9.66 18.22 16.27
CA PHE A 329 11.01 18.72 16.11
C PHE A 329 11.44 18.54 14.65
N TRP A 330 11.47 19.66 13.93
CA TRP A 330 12.04 19.81 12.59
C TRP A 330 13.56 19.82 12.62
#